data_AF-A0A2L0ARW7-F1
#
_entry.id   AF-A0A2L0ARW7-F1
#
_cell.length_a   1.000
_cell.length_b   1.000
_cell.length_c   1.000
_cell.angle_alpha   90.00
_cell.angle_beta   90.00
_cell.angle_gamma   90.00
#
_symmetry.space_group_name_H-M   'P 1'
#
loop_
_entity.id
_entity.type
_entity.pdbx_description
1 polymer ?
#
loop_
_entity_poly.entity_id
_entity_poly.type
_entity_poly.pdbx_seq_one_letter_code
_entity_poly.pdbx_strand_id
1 'polypeptide(L)'
;PSIWDTFSHKRGKIHNNDTGDVACDLYNLYASDVALVKELGLKAYRFSVAWSRVMPQGIGAVEQRGIDFYHRVTSELLENGCSHVVTLYHWDLP
;
A
#
# COMPACT_ATOMS: atom_id res chain seq x y z
N PRO A 1 -8.85 -7.53 6.46
CA PRO A 1 -7.60 -8.25 6.80
C PRO A 1 -7.18 -9.05 5.56
N SER A 2 -5.89 -9.37 5.45
CA SER A 2 -5.32 -10.29 4.49
C SER A 2 -4.78 -11.55 5.19
N ILE A 3 -4.25 -12.49 4.40
CA ILE A 3 -3.51 -13.64 4.91
C ILE A 3 -2.28 -13.22 5.72
N TRP A 4 -1.65 -12.08 5.42
CA TRP A 4 -0.51 -11.57 6.19
C TRP A 4 -0.91 -10.96 7.53
N ASP A 5 -2.08 -10.31 7.62
CA ASP A 5 -2.64 -9.89 8.90
C ASP A 5 -2.83 -11.13 9.80
N THR A 6 -3.47 -12.17 9.25
CA THR A 6 -3.72 -13.43 9.97
C THR A 6 -2.42 -14.16 10.32
N PHE A 7 -1.43 -14.16 9.43
CA PHE A 7 -0.16 -14.85 9.63
C PHE A 7 0.72 -14.15 10.65
N SER A 8 0.84 -12.81 10.57
CA SER A 8 1.72 -12.03 11.45
C SER A 8 1.24 -12.00 12.90
N HIS A 9 -0.08 -12.04 13.13
CA HIS A 9 -0.67 -12.11 14.47
C HIS A 9 -0.52 -13.49 15.14
N LYS A 10 0.03 -14.51 14.46
CA LYS A 10 0.32 -15.80 15.08
C LYS A 10 1.67 -15.75 15.80
N ARG A 11 1.65 -16.06 17.10
CA ARG A 11 2.86 -16.12 17.94
C ARG A 11 3.95 -16.99 17.31
N GLY A 12 5.16 -16.43 17.21
CA GLY A 12 6.34 -17.12 16.69
C GLY A 12 6.39 -17.30 15.17
N LYS A 13 5.49 -16.69 14.40
CA LYS A 13 5.55 -16.70 12.93
C LYS A 13 6.40 -15.59 12.34
N ILE A 14 6.46 -14.45 13.03
CA ILE A 14 7.30 -13.30 12.67
C ILE A 14 8.34 -13.10 13.77
N HIS A 15 9.53 -12.68 13.38
CA HIS A 15 10.56 -12.25 14.32
C HIS A 15 9.98 -11.17 15.25
N ASN A 16 10.25 -11.27 16.55
CA ASN A 16 9.69 -10.41 17.60
C ASN A 16 8.15 -10.31 17.69
N ASN A 17 7.42 -11.11 16.89
CA ASN A 17 5.98 -10.98 16.67
C ASN A 17 5.56 -9.62 16.07
N ASP A 18 6.41 -9.04 15.22
CA ASP A 18 6.08 -7.79 14.52
C ASP A 18 4.87 -7.99 13.58
N THR A 19 4.08 -6.92 13.39
CA THR A 19 2.92 -6.88 12.49
C THR A 19 3.01 -5.74 11.49
N GLY A 20 2.13 -5.77 10.48
CA GLY A 20 1.97 -4.70 9.49
C GLY A 20 0.96 -3.62 9.88
N ASP A 21 0.47 -3.59 11.13
CA ASP A 21 -0.67 -2.74 11.52
C ASP A 21 -0.38 -1.25 11.38
N VAL A 22 0.87 -0.85 11.63
CA VAL A 22 1.37 0.52 11.43
C VAL A 22 2.42 0.55 10.30
N ALA A 23 3.40 -0.36 10.33
CA ALA A 23 4.51 -0.41 9.38
C ALA A 23 5.24 0.95 9.24
N CYS A 24 5.47 1.41 8.01
CA CYS A 24 6.06 2.73 7.74
C CYS A 24 5.01 3.87 7.69
N ASP A 25 3.74 3.58 7.98
CA ASP A 25 2.64 4.54 7.98
C ASP A 25 2.42 5.30 6.64
N LEU A 26 2.79 4.69 5.51
CA LEU A 26 2.56 5.24 4.15
C LEU A 26 1.11 5.68 3.95
N TYR A 27 0.15 5.00 4.59
CA TYR A 27 -1.26 5.33 4.46
C TYR A 27 -1.57 6.78 4.85
N ASN A 28 -0.89 7.30 5.88
CA ASN A 28 -1.02 8.68 6.34
C ASN A 28 0.09 9.58 5.78
N LEU A 29 1.28 9.03 5.52
CA LEU A 29 2.49 9.78 5.16
C LEU A 29 2.80 9.83 3.66
N TYR A 30 1.93 9.32 2.78
CA TYR A 30 2.21 9.22 1.34
C TYR A 30 2.71 10.52 0.69
N ALA A 31 2.20 11.69 1.07
CA ALA A 31 2.66 12.96 0.52
C ALA A 31 4.11 13.27 0.88
N SER A 32 4.53 12.92 2.11
CA SER A 32 5.93 13.06 2.55
C SER A 32 6.84 12.07 1.80
N ASP A 33 6.37 10.83 1.63
CA ASP A 33 7.12 9.82 0.88
C ASP A 33 7.29 10.20 -0.60
N VAL A 34 6.25 10.77 -1.23
CA VAL A 34 6.36 11.27 -2.62
C VAL A 34 7.29 12.48 -2.72
N ALA A 35 7.32 13.36 -1.72
CA ALA A 35 8.29 14.45 -1.68
C ALA A 35 9.74 13.92 -1.66
N LEU A 36 10.01 12.84 -0.92
CA LEU A 36 11.30 12.16 -0.93
C LEU A 36 11.61 11.50 -2.28
N VAL A 37 10.63 10.84 -2.90
CA VAL A 37 10.76 10.26 -4.26
C VAL A 37 11.23 11.32 -5.26
N LYS A 38 10.67 12.53 -5.17
CA LYS A 38 11.07 13.68 -6.00
C LYS A 38 12.47 14.18 -5.67
N GLU A 39 12.80 14.35 -4.39
CA GLU A 39 14.13 14.81 -3.95
C GLU A 39 15.23 13.85 -4.43
N LEU A 40 14.98 12.55 -4.39
CA LEU A 40 15.87 11.51 -4.93
C LEU A 40 15.94 11.50 -6.46
N GLY A 41 15.10 12.27 -7.15
CA GLY A 41 15.09 12.37 -8.61
C GLY A 41 14.56 11.14 -9.34
N LEU A 42 13.79 10.28 -8.65
CA LEU A 42 13.24 9.05 -9.23
C LEU A 42 12.25 9.37 -10.36
N LYS A 43 12.29 8.56 -11.42
CA LYS A 43 11.41 8.73 -12.60
C LYS A 43 10.21 7.80 -12.60
N ALA A 44 10.29 6.71 -11.84
CA ALA A 44 9.20 5.80 -11.64
C ALA A 44 9.20 5.31 -10.20
N TYR A 45 8.01 5.19 -9.61
CA TYR A 45 7.81 4.61 -8.29
C TYR A 45 6.94 3.37 -8.43
N ARG A 46 7.48 2.22 -8.02
CA ARG A 46 6.76 0.95 -8.02
C ARG A 46 6.13 0.73 -6.65
N PHE A 47 4.83 0.53 -6.62
CA PHE A 47 4.09 0.16 -5.41
C PHE A 47 3.10 -0.96 -5.70
N SER A 48 2.52 -1.56 -4.65
CA SER A 48 1.44 -2.54 -4.77
C SER A 48 0.12 -2.00 -4.25
N VAL A 49 -0.97 -2.52 -4.80
CA VAL A 49 -2.33 -2.28 -4.31
C VAL A 49 -2.69 -3.41 -3.35
N ALA A 50 -2.99 -3.06 -2.10
CA ALA A 50 -3.59 -4.01 -1.17
C ALA A 50 -5.00 -4.39 -1.60
N TRP A 51 -5.15 -5.65 -2.00
CA TRP A 51 -6.44 -6.19 -2.48
C TRP A 51 -7.53 -6.03 -1.42
N SER A 52 -7.26 -6.42 -0.18
CA SER A 52 -8.24 -6.36 0.92
C SER A 52 -8.68 -4.93 1.27
N ARG A 53 -7.93 -3.90 0.84
CA ARG A 53 -8.34 -2.48 0.96
C ARG A 53 -9.37 -2.09 -0.09
N VAL A 54 -9.24 -2.62 -1.31
CA VAL A 54 -10.11 -2.29 -2.45
C VAL A 54 -11.35 -3.19 -2.48
N MET A 55 -11.19 -4.48 -2.22
CA MET A 55 -12.28 -5.45 -2.11
C MET A 55 -12.08 -6.25 -0.82
N PRO A 56 -12.67 -5.82 0.32
CA PRO A 56 -12.43 -6.44 1.63
C PRO A 56 -12.83 -7.91 1.73
N GLN A 57 -13.77 -8.36 0.90
CA GLN A 57 -14.22 -9.75 0.84
C GLN A 57 -13.49 -10.56 -0.26
N GLY A 58 -12.45 -10.00 -0.87
CA GLY A 58 -11.76 -10.57 -2.03
C GLY A 58 -12.53 -10.44 -3.35
N ILE A 59 -13.86 -10.48 -3.31
CA ILE A 59 -14.73 -10.36 -4.47
C ILE A 59 -15.94 -9.49 -4.15
N GLY A 60 -16.58 -8.95 -5.18
CA GLY A 60 -17.84 -8.23 -5.05
C GLY A 60 -17.64 -6.75 -4.75
N ALA A 61 -18.15 -6.30 -3.59
CA ALA A 61 -18.25 -4.87 -3.27
C ALA A 61 -16.87 -4.20 -3.20
N VAL A 62 -16.76 -3.04 -3.85
CA VAL A 62 -15.58 -2.18 -3.83
C VAL A 62 -15.69 -1.19 -2.68
N GLU A 63 -14.62 -1.06 -1.89
CA GLU A 63 -14.47 -0.01 -0.88
C GLU A 63 -13.85 1.24 -1.54
N GLN A 64 -14.70 2.23 -1.81
CA GLN A 64 -14.31 3.42 -2.55
C GLN A 64 -13.18 4.20 -1.86
N ARG A 65 -13.16 4.26 -0.52
CA ARG A 65 -12.07 4.96 0.21
C ARG A 65 -10.70 4.32 -0.06
N GLY A 66 -10.69 3.02 -0.32
CA GLY A 66 -9.50 2.27 -0.72
C GLY A 66 -8.99 2.70 -2.09
N ILE A 67 -9.89 2.85 -3.07
CA ILE A 67 -9.57 3.40 -4.39
C ILE A 67 -9.08 4.85 -4.28
N ASP A 68 -9.77 5.68 -3.50
CA ASP A 68 -9.44 7.10 -3.35
C ASP A 68 -8.03 7.30 -2.76
N PHE A 69 -7.58 6.40 -1.88
CA PHE A 69 -6.21 6.42 -1.39
C PHE A 69 -5.20 6.24 -2.53
N TYR A 70 -5.33 5.20 -3.36
CA TYR A 70 -4.40 4.99 -4.47
C TYR A 70 -4.51 6.07 -5.53
N HIS A 71 -5.71 6.62 -5.76
CA HIS A 71 -5.89 7.77 -6.63
C HIS A 71 -5.02 8.95 -6.15
N ARG A 72 -5.12 9.34 -4.87
CA ARG A 72 -4.26 10.40 -4.30
C ARG A 72 -2.77 10.12 -4.45
N VAL A 73 -2.32 8.88 -4.18
CA VAL A 73 -0.91 8.50 -4.34
C VAL A 73 -0.46 8.64 -5.79
N THR A 74 -1.24 8.15 -6.76
CA THR A 74 -0.88 8.23 -8.17
C THR A 74 -0.92 9.66 -8.70
N SER A 75 -1.88 10.48 -8.27
CA SER A 75 -1.94 11.90 -8.60
C SER A 75 -0.72 12.64 -8.09
N GLU A 76 -0.37 12.46 -6.81
CA GLU A 76 0.79 13.11 -6.19
C GLU A 76 2.10 12.73 -6.89
N LEU A 77 2.28 11.45 -7.28
CA LEU A 77 3.44 11.01 -8.05
C LEU A 77 3.53 11.73 -9.41
N LEU A 78 2.42 11.79 -10.15
CA LEU A 78 2.38 12.43 -11.46
C LEU A 78 2.61 13.93 -11.38
N GLU A 79 2.01 14.61 -10.41
CA GLU A 79 2.20 16.04 -10.14
C GLU A 79 3.66 16.37 -9.82
N ASN A 80 4.39 15.41 -9.23
CA ASN A 80 5.81 15.52 -8.95
C ASN A 80 6.72 14.96 -10.06
N GLY A 81 6.17 14.69 -11.26
CA GLY A 81 6.94 14.26 -12.43
C GLY A 81 7.48 12.83 -12.36
N CYS A 82 6.90 11.99 -11.50
CA CYS A 82 7.26 10.58 -11.34
C CYS A 82 6.15 9.69 -11.91
N SER A 83 6.50 8.75 -12.79
CA SER A 83 5.56 7.72 -13.25
C SER A 83 5.26 6.72 -12.13
N HIS A 84 4.15 6.00 -12.24
CA HIS A 84 3.81 4.92 -11.31
C HIS A 84 3.83 3.56 -12.01
N VAL A 85 4.30 2.53 -11.30
CA VAL A 85 4.25 1.14 -11.74
C VAL A 85 3.50 0.33 -10.68
N VAL A 86 2.35 -0.22 -11.05
CA VAL A 86 1.44 -0.86 -10.10
C VAL A 86 1.61 -2.38 -10.12
N THR A 87 1.83 -2.96 -8.95
CA THR A 87 1.73 -4.41 -8.71
C THR A 87 0.36 -4.72 -8.13
N LEU A 88 -0.48 -5.47 -8.86
CA LEU A 88 -1.85 -5.76 -8.43
C LEU A 88 -1.93 -6.73 -7.25
N TYR A 89 -0.97 -7.64 -7.14
CA TYR A 89 -0.92 -8.61 -6.06
C TYR A 89 0.50 -8.73 -5.51
N HIS A 90 0.66 -8.45 -4.22
CA HIS A 90 1.94 -8.56 -3.53
C HIS A 90 1.77 -9.32 -2.21
N TRP A 91 1.20 -10.53 -2.33
CA TRP A 91 1.05 -11.53 -1.27
C TRP A 91 -0.04 -11.23 -0.22
N ASP A 92 -0.77 -10.14 -0.35
CA ASP A 92 -1.80 -9.66 0.56
C ASP A 92 -3.22 -10.11 0.15
N LEU A 93 -3.39 -11.42 -0.07
CA LEU A 93 -4.67 -12.04 -0.39
C LEU A 93 -5.68 -11.76 0.75
N PRO A 94 -6.91 -11.28 0.47
CA PRO A 94 -7.94 -11.07 1.48
C PRO A 94 -8.29 -12.34 2.27
#